data_AF-Q2GTD7-F1
#
_entry.id   AF-Q2GTD7-F1
#
_cell.length_a   1.000
_cell.length_b   1.000
_cell.length_c   1.000
_cell.angle_alpha   90.00
_cell.angle_beta   90.00
_cell.angle_gamma   90.00
#
_symmetry.space_group_name_H-M   'P 1'
#
loop_
_entity.id
_entity.type
_entity.pdbx_description
1 polymer ?
#
loop_
_entity_poly.entity_id
_entity_poly.type
_entity_poly.pdbx_seq_one_letter_code
_entity_poly.pdbx_strand_id
1 'polypeptide(L)'
;MGVPPQEGYLVSVFDHRYFTRNHRRGRRGRDSRRECAKPTSTPAAEDQNTAADTIIRVPTRGVIDFDCGRISMNRQVVTLGTASWGFDVNCMMDYIGPGVDLAGMTAYTFGDCIRACAMFNKFARNNTCLGVFFSANLTTSLPIHNANCFLKSYLPQMSPERDLAAAASLGSSPQFMKRGEGGVEGGGDAEIPD
;
A
#
# COMPACT_ATOMS: atom_id res chain seq x y z
N MET A 1 -32.11 -31.44 -7.41
CA MET A 1 -31.70 -30.08 -6.99
C MET A 1 -30.30 -29.85 -7.53
N GLY A 2 -30.21 -29.19 -8.70
CA GLY A 2 -28.95 -28.91 -9.37
C GLY A 2 -28.51 -27.48 -9.09
N VAL A 3 -27.26 -27.31 -8.65
CA VAL A 3 -26.63 -25.99 -8.46
C VAL A 3 -25.96 -25.61 -9.78
N PRO A 4 -26.22 -24.43 -10.37
CA PRO A 4 -25.53 -24.00 -11.59
C PRO A 4 -24.09 -23.54 -11.30
N PRO A 5 -23.17 -23.67 -12.27
CA PRO A 5 -21.80 -23.19 -12.13
C PRO A 5 -21.74 -21.67 -12.32
N GLN A 6 -21.00 -20.96 -11.45
CA GLN A 6 -20.76 -19.53 -11.62
C GLN A 6 -19.66 -19.29 -12.65
N GLU A 7 -20.01 -18.48 -13.65
CA GLU A 7 -19.17 -18.02 -14.75
C GLU A 7 -18.01 -17.14 -14.28
N GLY A 8 -16.91 -17.22 -15.03
CA GLY A 8 -15.65 -16.56 -14.74
C GLY A 8 -15.72 -15.03 -14.73
N TYR A 9 -15.10 -14.44 -13.72
CA TYR A 9 -14.78 -13.01 -13.72
C TYR A 9 -13.44 -12.77 -14.43
N LEU A 10 -13.53 -12.03 -15.53
CA LEU A 10 -12.41 -11.48 -16.28
C LEU A 10 -11.63 -10.49 -15.43
N VAL A 11 -10.33 -10.74 -15.24
CA VAL A 11 -9.38 -9.77 -14.67
C VAL A 11 -9.12 -8.69 -15.71
N SER A 12 -9.57 -7.47 -15.45
CA SER A 12 -9.28 -6.31 -16.28
C SER A 12 -7.85 -5.84 -16.02
N VAL A 13 -6.95 -6.04 -17.00
CA VAL A 13 -5.58 -5.52 -16.99
C VAL A 13 -5.64 -4.05 -17.40
N PHE A 14 -5.31 -3.13 -16.49
CA PHE A 14 -5.20 -1.71 -16.82
C PHE A 14 -3.91 -1.44 -17.62
N ASP A 15 -4.11 -0.89 -18.81
CA ASP A 15 -3.13 -0.53 -19.84
C ASP A 15 -2.20 0.59 -19.37
N HIS A 16 -0.88 0.36 -19.46
CA HIS A 16 0.17 1.31 -19.06
C HIS A 16 0.70 2.04 -20.30
N ARG A 17 -0.05 3.01 -20.80
CA ARG A 17 0.46 3.98 -21.78
C ARG A 17 -0.06 5.36 -21.44
N TYR A 18 0.79 6.24 -20.91
CA TYR A 18 0.79 7.68 -21.16
C TYR A 18 1.88 8.35 -20.29
N PHE A 19 3.05 8.64 -20.85
CA PHE A 19 3.63 9.99 -20.81
C PHE A 19 4.81 10.10 -21.80
N THR A 20 4.75 11.08 -22.69
CA THR A 20 5.86 11.44 -23.59
C THR A 20 6.30 12.89 -23.37
N ARG A 21 7.59 13.11 -23.64
CA ARG A 21 8.26 14.34 -24.13
C ARG A 21 8.74 15.44 -23.16
N ASN A 22 10.08 15.46 -23.07
CA ASN A 22 11.02 16.49 -23.55
C ASN A 22 10.92 17.94 -23.06
N HIS A 23 11.99 18.36 -22.38
CA HIS A 23 12.59 19.69 -22.55
C HIS A 23 14.10 19.64 -22.27
N ARG A 24 14.94 20.05 -23.23
CA ARG A 24 16.03 21.04 -23.04
C ARG A 24 16.84 21.26 -24.33
N ARG A 25 16.80 22.51 -24.81
CA ARG A 25 17.69 23.09 -25.84
C ARG A 25 19.01 23.48 -25.18
N GLY A 26 20.13 23.28 -25.89
CA GLY A 26 21.48 23.66 -25.43
C GLY A 26 21.98 25.01 -25.95
N ARG A 27 23.20 25.39 -25.53
CA ARG A 27 24.32 25.89 -26.36
C ARG A 27 25.47 26.45 -25.49
N ARG A 28 26.71 26.03 -25.84
CA ARG A 28 28.02 26.74 -25.95
C ARG A 28 28.48 27.60 -24.74
N GLY A 29 29.72 27.56 -24.26
CA GLY A 29 30.97 26.90 -24.68
C GLY A 29 32.17 27.67 -24.09
N ARG A 30 33.37 27.06 -24.22
CA ARG A 30 34.73 27.65 -24.23
C ARG A 30 35.59 27.54 -22.95
N ASP A 31 36.46 26.52 -23.02
CA ASP A 31 37.92 26.48 -22.78
C ASP A 31 38.56 27.07 -21.51
N SER A 32 39.20 26.19 -20.74
CA SER A 32 40.57 26.40 -20.28
C SER A 32 41.28 25.06 -20.03
N ARG A 33 42.40 24.90 -20.75
CA ARG A 33 43.35 23.77 -20.69
C ARG A 33 43.97 23.65 -19.29
N ARG A 34 44.07 22.42 -18.78
CA ARG A 34 45.20 21.95 -17.97
C ARG A 34 45.53 20.50 -18.33
N GLU A 35 46.83 20.24 -18.42
CA GLU A 35 47.51 19.07 -18.94
C GLU A 35 47.33 17.78 -18.12
N CYS A 36 47.26 16.69 -18.88
CA CYS A 36 47.84 15.35 -18.68
C CYS A 36 48.04 14.81 -17.25
N ALA A 37 47.08 14.00 -16.80
CA ALA A 37 47.36 12.80 -16.02
C ALA A 37 46.91 11.57 -16.82
N LYS A 38 47.82 10.61 -16.99
CA LYS A 38 47.61 9.34 -17.71
C LYS A 38 46.80 8.38 -16.82
N PRO A 39 45.55 7.99 -17.17
CA PRO A 39 44.92 6.85 -16.53
C PRO A 39 45.27 5.57 -17.30
N THR A 40 45.78 4.59 -16.57
CA THR A 40 45.98 3.22 -17.04
C THR A 40 44.64 2.62 -17.48
N SER A 41 44.43 2.47 -18.78
CA SER A 41 43.28 1.75 -19.35
C SER A 41 43.51 0.24 -19.23
N THR A 42 42.86 -0.38 -18.25
CA THR A 42 42.55 -1.80 -18.29
C THR A 42 41.43 -2.01 -19.32
N PRO A 43 41.48 -3.02 -20.20
CA PRO A 43 40.33 -3.36 -21.04
C PRO A 43 39.25 -3.96 -20.13
N ALA A 44 38.38 -3.12 -19.58
CA ALA A 44 37.12 -3.58 -19.02
C ALA A 44 36.22 -3.91 -20.22
N ALA A 45 35.98 -5.20 -20.43
CA ALA A 45 35.01 -5.70 -21.39
C ALA A 45 33.69 -4.94 -21.20
N GLU A 46 33.16 -4.41 -22.29
CA GLU A 46 31.77 -3.97 -22.35
C GLU A 46 30.91 -5.21 -22.10
N ASP A 47 30.41 -5.35 -20.88
CA ASP A 47 29.35 -6.29 -20.60
C ASP A 47 28.08 -5.72 -21.25
N GLN A 48 27.85 -6.14 -22.49
CA GLN A 48 26.60 -5.93 -23.18
C GLN A 48 25.54 -6.75 -22.44
N ASN A 49 25.02 -6.18 -21.35
CA ASN A 49 23.91 -6.73 -20.61
C ASN A 49 22.65 -6.59 -21.48
N THR A 50 22.53 -7.54 -22.41
CA THR A 50 21.34 -7.77 -23.21
C THR A 50 20.25 -8.09 -22.21
N ALA A 51 19.30 -7.17 -22.03
CA ALA A 51 18.16 -7.37 -21.14
C ALA A 51 17.37 -8.59 -21.66
N ALA A 52 17.67 -9.76 -21.11
CA ALA A 52 16.85 -10.94 -21.28
C ALA A 52 15.49 -10.63 -20.67
N ASP A 53 14.43 -10.90 -21.41
CA ASP A 53 13.06 -10.82 -20.92
C ASP A 53 12.87 -11.91 -19.86
N THR A 54 13.18 -11.56 -18.60
CA THR A 54 13.11 -12.49 -17.47
C THR A 54 11.69 -12.55 -16.98
N ILE A 55 11.03 -13.69 -17.21
CA ILE A 55 9.72 -14.00 -16.62
C ILE A 55 9.81 -13.86 -15.09
N ILE A 56 9.04 -12.92 -14.53
CA ILE A 56 8.90 -12.78 -13.08
C ILE A 56 7.91 -13.84 -12.59
N ARG A 57 8.39 -14.79 -11.79
CA ARG A 57 7.54 -15.77 -11.09
C ARG A 57 7.29 -15.28 -9.68
N VAL A 58 6.03 -14.99 -9.37
CA VAL A 58 5.64 -14.53 -8.05
C VAL A 58 5.34 -15.74 -7.16
N PRO A 59 5.82 -15.78 -5.89
CA PRO A 59 5.60 -16.93 -5.02
C PRO A 59 4.11 -17.17 -4.75
N THR A 60 3.66 -18.43 -4.84
CA THR A 60 2.29 -18.83 -4.46
C THR A 60 2.26 -19.75 -3.25
N ARG A 61 3.42 -20.01 -2.65
CA ARG A 61 3.64 -20.85 -1.47
C ARG A 61 4.84 -20.33 -0.69
N GLY A 62 4.99 -20.82 0.53
CA GLY A 62 6.03 -20.42 1.47
C GLY A 62 5.53 -19.39 2.48
N VAL A 63 6.47 -18.85 3.23
CA VAL A 63 6.25 -17.80 4.23
C VAL A 63 7.00 -16.55 3.77
N ILE A 64 6.30 -15.43 3.68
CA ILE A 64 6.88 -14.11 3.39
C ILE A 64 7.71 -13.68 4.61
N ASP A 65 8.86 -13.07 4.35
CA ASP A 65 9.65 -12.44 5.42
C ASP A 65 8.85 -11.30 6.07
N PHE A 66 8.46 -11.52 7.33
CA PHE A 66 7.52 -10.67 8.04
C PHE A 66 7.88 -10.61 9.53
N ASP A 67 8.30 -9.44 9.98
CA ASP A 67 8.58 -9.15 11.38
C ASP A 67 7.53 -8.19 11.93
N CYS A 68 6.50 -8.76 12.56
CA CYS A 68 5.43 -7.97 13.14
C CYS A 68 5.91 -7.09 14.30
N GLY A 69 6.83 -7.59 15.13
CA GLY A 69 7.34 -6.87 16.29
C GLY A 69 8.01 -5.55 15.89
N ARG A 70 8.68 -5.54 14.72
CA ARG A 70 9.28 -4.32 14.17
C ARG A 70 8.27 -3.32 13.64
N ILE A 71 7.22 -3.78 12.96
CA ILE A 71 6.24 -2.87 12.34
C ILE A 71 5.20 -2.34 13.34
N SER A 72 4.97 -3.03 14.46
CA SER A 72 4.00 -2.59 15.47
C SER A 72 4.53 -1.50 16.39
N MET A 73 5.85 -1.26 16.41
CA MET A 73 6.45 -0.22 17.25
C MET A 73 5.93 1.20 16.91
N ASN A 74 5.59 1.43 15.64
CA ASN A 74 5.15 2.72 15.15
C ASN A 74 3.87 2.56 14.31
N ARG A 75 2.99 3.56 14.39
CA ARG A 75 1.85 3.69 13.47
C ARG A 75 2.34 3.68 12.02
N GLN A 76 1.73 2.84 11.19
CA GLN A 76 2.07 2.72 9.78
C GLN A 76 1.32 3.79 9.00
N VAL A 77 2.06 4.67 8.31
CA VAL A 77 1.47 5.77 7.54
C VAL A 77 1.60 5.48 6.05
N VAL A 78 0.46 5.50 5.36
CA VAL A 78 0.40 5.43 3.90
C VAL A 78 0.04 6.79 3.35
N THR A 79 0.88 7.33 2.47
CA THR A 79 0.60 8.59 1.75
C THR A 79 0.36 8.33 0.27
N LEU A 80 -0.76 8.82 -0.26
CA LEU A 80 -1.15 8.72 -1.67
C LEU A 80 -1.43 10.11 -2.24
N GLY A 81 -0.41 10.77 -2.79
CA GLY A 81 -0.52 12.17 -3.20
C GLY A 81 -0.47 13.10 -1.99
N THR A 82 -1.49 13.95 -1.81
CA THR A 82 -1.59 14.89 -0.67
C THR A 82 -2.35 14.32 0.53
N ALA A 83 -2.82 13.08 0.43
CA ALA A 83 -3.65 12.43 1.44
C ALA A 83 -2.86 11.33 2.16
N SER A 84 -3.03 11.24 3.48
CA SER A 84 -2.35 10.25 4.33
C SER A 84 -3.32 9.53 5.27
N TRP A 85 -3.13 8.22 5.44
CA TRP A 85 -3.88 7.36 6.36
C TRP A 85 -2.89 6.72 7.34
N GLY A 86 -3.26 6.70 8.62
CA GLY A 86 -2.48 6.07 9.67
C GLY A 86 -3.16 4.79 10.15
N PHE A 87 -2.38 3.72 10.29
CA PHE A 87 -2.84 2.41 10.72
C PHE A 87 -2.10 1.93 11.97
N ASP A 88 -2.86 1.55 12.99
CA ASP A 88 -2.36 0.94 14.22
C ASP A 88 -2.30 -0.57 14.04
N VAL A 89 -1.12 -1.16 14.27
CA VAL A 89 -0.85 -2.57 13.96
C VAL A 89 -0.96 -3.42 15.22
N ASN A 90 -1.68 -4.53 15.12
CA ASN A 90 -1.81 -5.54 16.14
C ASN A 90 -1.27 -6.88 15.60
N CYS A 91 -0.24 -7.40 16.25
CA CYS A 91 0.42 -8.64 15.84
C CYS A 91 -0.34 -9.87 16.27
N MET A 92 -0.34 -10.90 15.41
CA MET A 92 -1.00 -12.20 15.68
C MET A 92 -2.49 -12.05 16.02
N MET A 93 -3.16 -11.08 15.40
CA MET A 93 -4.58 -10.82 15.56
C MET A 93 -5.28 -10.77 14.20
N ASP A 94 -6.56 -11.13 14.16
CA ASP A 94 -7.50 -10.87 13.07
C ASP A 94 -8.81 -10.29 13.61
N TYR A 95 -9.48 -9.49 12.79
CA TYR A 95 -10.86 -9.05 13.01
C TYR A 95 -11.82 -10.04 12.34
N ILE A 96 -12.55 -10.80 13.15
CA ILE A 96 -13.43 -11.88 12.67
C ILE A 96 -14.89 -11.49 12.91
N GLY A 97 -15.73 -11.65 11.88
CA GLY A 97 -17.16 -11.40 11.95
C GLY A 97 -17.85 -11.64 10.61
N PRO A 98 -19.18 -11.82 10.58
CA PRO A 98 -19.91 -12.03 9.35
C PRO A 98 -19.85 -10.78 8.46
N GLY A 99 -19.36 -10.92 7.22
CA GLY A 99 -19.25 -9.80 6.27
C GLY A 99 -18.21 -8.74 6.65
N VAL A 100 -17.25 -9.09 7.51
CA VAL A 100 -16.16 -8.16 7.91
C VAL A 100 -15.21 -7.85 6.75
N ASP A 101 -14.99 -8.82 5.87
CA ASP A 101 -14.09 -8.68 4.72
C ASP A 101 -14.80 -8.02 3.54
N LEU A 102 -14.29 -6.86 3.11
CA LEU A 102 -14.70 -6.16 1.89
C LEU A 102 -14.17 -6.85 0.63
N ALA A 103 -12.89 -7.23 0.68
CA ALA A 103 -12.17 -7.81 -0.44
C ALA A 103 -10.91 -8.54 0.06
N GLY A 104 -10.54 -9.60 -0.63
CA GLY A 104 -9.29 -10.32 -0.45
C GLY A 104 -8.37 -10.14 -1.65
N MET A 105 -7.06 -10.01 -1.39
CA MET A 105 -6.03 -9.99 -2.42
C MET A 105 -4.77 -10.74 -1.97
N THR A 106 -3.91 -11.06 -2.93
CA THR A 106 -2.55 -11.54 -2.63
C THR A 106 -1.62 -10.34 -2.47
N ALA A 107 -1.00 -10.20 -1.31
CA ALA A 107 0.00 -9.18 -1.01
C ALA A 107 1.31 -9.85 -0.57
N TYR A 108 2.44 -9.30 -1.00
CA TYR A 108 3.77 -9.81 -0.65
C TYR A 108 4.44 -9.01 0.46
N THR A 109 3.80 -7.93 0.92
CA THR A 109 4.22 -7.17 2.09
C THR A 109 2.99 -6.69 2.86
N PHE A 110 3.14 -6.53 4.17
CA PHE A 110 2.11 -5.90 5.00
C PHE A 110 1.82 -4.45 4.56
N GLY A 111 2.87 -3.75 4.11
CA GLY A 111 2.77 -2.39 3.57
C GLY A 111 1.83 -2.31 2.36
N ASP A 112 1.91 -3.27 1.44
CA ASP A 112 1.00 -3.32 0.28
C ASP A 112 -0.44 -3.59 0.70
N CYS A 113 -0.63 -4.40 1.75
CA CYS A 113 -1.95 -4.70 2.29
C CYS A 113 -2.63 -3.43 2.85
N ILE A 114 -1.96 -2.68 3.73
CA ILE A 114 -2.50 -1.39 4.24
C ILE A 114 -2.58 -0.33 3.13
N ARG A 115 -1.69 -0.36 2.14
CA ARG A 115 -1.73 0.55 1.00
C ARG A 115 -2.98 0.33 0.14
N ALA A 116 -3.41 -0.92 -0.04
CA ALA A 116 -4.66 -1.21 -0.73
C ALA A 116 -5.88 -0.67 0.02
N CYS A 117 -5.90 -0.74 1.35
CA CYS A 117 -6.95 -0.11 2.15
C CYS A 117 -7.01 1.41 1.94
N ALA A 118 -5.85 2.07 1.99
CA ALA A 118 -5.74 3.50 1.70
C ALA A 118 -6.17 3.85 0.26
N MET A 119 -5.78 3.02 -0.72
CA MET A 119 -6.20 3.20 -2.12
C MET A 119 -7.72 3.05 -2.27
N PHE A 120 -8.30 2.02 -1.65
CA PHE A 120 -9.75 1.81 -1.65
C PHE A 120 -10.46 3.06 -1.11
N ASN A 121 -10.04 3.58 0.04
CA ASN A 121 -10.61 4.78 0.64
C ASN A 121 -10.44 6.01 -0.25
N LYS A 122 -9.26 6.16 -0.87
CA LYS A 122 -8.99 7.28 -1.79
C LYS A 122 -9.93 7.28 -2.99
N PHE A 123 -10.16 6.11 -3.61
CA PHE A 123 -11.03 6.00 -4.78
C PHE A 123 -12.51 6.08 -4.43
N ALA A 124 -12.91 5.47 -3.30
CA ALA A 124 -14.27 5.57 -2.78
C ALA A 124 -14.61 6.98 -2.25
N ARG A 125 -13.59 7.82 -2.00
CA ARG A 125 -13.71 9.14 -1.34
C ARG A 125 -14.40 9.06 0.03
N ASN A 126 -14.22 7.95 0.73
CA ASN A 126 -14.76 7.69 2.06
C ASN A 126 -13.84 6.69 2.79
N ASN A 127 -13.93 6.63 4.12
CA ASN A 127 -13.23 5.65 4.94
C ASN A 127 -14.03 4.35 5.07
N THR A 128 -14.29 3.68 3.94
CA THR A 128 -15.03 2.41 3.94
C THR A 128 -14.17 1.26 4.43
N CYS A 129 -12.88 1.25 4.08
CA CYS A 129 -11.91 0.31 4.61
C CYS A 129 -11.38 0.84 5.94
N LEU A 130 -11.75 0.17 7.04
CA LEU A 130 -11.40 0.55 8.41
C LEU A 130 -10.23 -0.25 8.96
N GLY A 131 -9.75 -1.27 8.24
CA GLY A 131 -8.59 -2.02 8.63
C GLY A 131 -8.21 -3.10 7.63
N VAL A 132 -7.21 -3.87 7.99
CA VAL A 132 -6.77 -5.04 7.21
C VAL A 132 -6.41 -6.20 8.11
N PHE A 133 -6.41 -7.40 7.54
CA PHE A 133 -5.72 -8.56 8.05
C PHE A 133 -4.72 -9.04 7.00
N PHE A 134 -3.53 -9.43 7.44
CA PHE A 134 -2.47 -9.95 6.60
C PHE A 134 -1.89 -11.22 7.22
N SER A 135 -1.80 -12.28 6.43
CA SER A 135 -1.03 -13.48 6.73
C SER A 135 0.19 -13.56 5.82
N ALA A 136 1.37 -13.76 6.42
CA ALA A 136 2.61 -13.99 5.69
C ALA A 136 2.72 -15.43 5.16
N ASN A 137 1.89 -16.36 5.64
CA ASN A 137 1.93 -17.76 5.26
C ASN A 137 1.08 -18.01 4.00
N LEU A 138 1.71 -17.90 2.83
CA LEU A 138 1.03 -18.13 1.54
C LEU A 138 0.61 -19.60 1.36
N THR A 139 1.35 -20.54 1.98
CA THR A 139 1.05 -21.96 1.90
C THR A 139 -0.30 -22.30 2.54
N THR A 140 -0.66 -21.63 3.62
CA THR A 140 -1.94 -21.85 4.32
C THR A 140 -3.04 -20.95 3.79
N SER A 141 -2.77 -19.66 3.61
CA SER A 141 -3.82 -18.68 3.29
C SER A 141 -4.34 -18.79 1.85
N LEU A 142 -3.47 -18.98 0.86
CA LEU A 142 -3.91 -18.98 -0.54
C LEU A 142 -4.82 -20.17 -0.91
N PRO A 143 -4.53 -21.43 -0.53
CA PRO A 143 -5.42 -22.55 -0.88
C PRO A 143 -6.80 -22.50 -0.21
N ILE A 144 -6.90 -21.90 0.98
CA ILE A 144 -8.14 -21.88 1.76
C ILE A 144 -8.99 -20.66 1.38
N HIS A 145 -8.37 -19.49 1.26
CA HIS A 145 -9.08 -18.22 1.12
C HIS A 145 -8.84 -17.51 -0.21
N ASN A 146 -7.97 -18.03 -1.08
CA ASN A 146 -7.53 -17.40 -2.34
C ASN A 146 -6.87 -16.01 -2.17
N ALA A 147 -6.54 -15.64 -0.94
CA ALA A 147 -5.96 -14.36 -0.57
C ALA A 147 -5.22 -14.49 0.77
N ASN A 148 -4.29 -13.57 1.02
CA ASN A 148 -3.60 -13.46 2.30
C ASN A 148 -3.68 -12.05 2.89
N CYS A 149 -4.24 -11.09 2.16
CA CYS A 149 -4.56 -9.75 2.62
C CYS A 149 -6.07 -9.52 2.48
N PHE A 150 -6.72 -9.13 3.56
CA PHE A 150 -8.17 -8.88 3.60
C PHE A 150 -8.44 -7.47 4.09
N LEU A 151 -9.16 -6.70 3.29
CA LEU A 151 -9.61 -5.35 3.64
C LEU A 151 -10.88 -5.46 4.49
N LYS A 152 -10.96 -4.74 5.61
CA LYS A 152 -12.06 -4.85 6.58
C LYS A 152 -13.00 -3.64 6.49
N SER A 153 -14.31 -3.87 6.43
CA SER A 153 -15.35 -2.81 6.39
C SER A 153 -15.66 -2.24 7.77
N TYR A 154 -15.52 -3.05 8.80
CA TYR A 154 -15.69 -2.69 10.20
C TYR A 154 -14.75 -3.53 11.07
N LEU A 155 -14.57 -3.11 12.33
CA LEU A 155 -13.62 -3.72 13.25
C LEU A 155 -14.37 -4.35 14.43
N PRO A 156 -14.81 -5.62 14.32
CA PRO A 156 -15.40 -6.36 15.42
C PRO A 156 -14.35 -6.74 16.48
N GLN A 157 -14.70 -7.72 17.32
CA GLN A 157 -13.76 -8.33 18.25
C GLN A 157 -12.55 -8.91 17.50
N MET A 158 -11.35 -8.67 18.06
CA MET A 158 -10.15 -9.33 17.57
C MET A 158 -10.05 -10.75 18.12
N SER A 159 -9.60 -11.67 17.28
CA SER A 159 -9.23 -13.04 17.66
C SER A 159 -7.72 -13.24 17.49
N PRO A 160 -7.06 -13.98 18.39
CA PRO A 160 -5.69 -14.42 18.18
C PRO A 160 -5.57 -15.30 16.94
N GLU A 161 -4.48 -15.12 16.19
CA GLU A 161 -4.12 -15.90 15.01
C GLU A 161 -2.78 -16.63 15.25
N ARG A 162 -2.67 -17.88 14.81
CA ARG A 162 -1.50 -18.73 15.13
C ARG A 162 -0.35 -18.55 14.14
N ASP A 163 -0.63 -17.93 12.99
CA ASP A 163 0.33 -17.70 11.93
C ASP A 163 1.08 -16.36 12.07
N LEU A 164 2.18 -16.21 11.32
CA LEU A 164 2.86 -14.94 11.08
C LEU A 164 1.88 -13.96 10.41
N ALA A 165 1.07 -13.29 11.24
CA ALA A 165 -0.04 -12.48 10.80
C ALA A 165 -0.10 -11.16 11.58
N ALA A 166 -0.79 -10.20 11.00
CA ALA A 166 -1.11 -8.95 11.65
C ALA A 166 -2.41 -8.37 11.15
N ALA A 167 -3.12 -7.73 12.07
CA ALA A 167 -4.22 -6.84 11.76
C ALA A 167 -3.76 -5.38 11.85
N ALA A 168 -4.38 -4.51 11.08
CA ALA A 168 -4.21 -3.07 11.23
C ALA A 168 -5.58 -2.39 11.28
N SER A 169 -5.77 -1.44 12.19
CA SER A 169 -6.95 -0.57 12.24
C SER A 169 -6.61 0.83 11.76
N LEU A 170 -7.52 1.44 11.01
CA LEU A 170 -7.42 2.83 10.59
C LEU A 170 -7.54 3.74 11.83
N GLY A 171 -6.42 4.34 12.25
CA GLY A 171 -6.34 5.27 13.37
C GLY A 171 -6.45 6.74 12.96
N SER A 172 -6.13 7.07 11.70
CA SER A 172 -6.32 8.41 11.15
C SER A 172 -6.54 8.40 9.64
N SER A 173 -7.30 9.36 9.13
CA SER A 173 -7.60 9.50 7.70
C SER A 173 -7.59 10.96 7.27
N PRO A 174 -7.45 11.24 5.96
CA PRO A 174 -7.74 12.54 5.42
C PRO A 174 -9.20 12.91 5.68
N GLN A 175 -9.46 14.19 5.92
CA GLN A 175 -10.81 14.74 5.96
C GLN A 175 -11.35 14.73 4.51
N PHE A 176 -12.04 13.67 4.10
CA PHE A 176 -12.57 13.59 2.74
C PHE A 176 -13.67 14.62 2.47
N MET A 177 -14.47 14.97 3.48
CA MET A 177 -15.40 16.10 3.48
C MET A 177 -15.77 16.51 4.91
N LYS A 178 -15.08 17.51 5.47
CA LYS A 178 -15.75 18.55 6.28
C LYS A 178 -16.10 19.70 5.33
N ARG A 179 -17.09 19.48 4.46
CA ARG A 179 -17.71 20.56 3.68
C ARG A 179 -19.21 20.43 3.88
N GLY A 180 -19.67 20.92 5.02
CA GLY A 180 -21.05 20.77 5.48
C GLY A 180 -21.35 21.23 6.90
N GLU A 181 -20.37 21.57 7.73
CA GLU A 181 -20.61 22.36 8.95
C GLU A 181 -20.21 23.81 8.68
N GLY A 182 -21.12 24.56 8.09
CA GLY A 182 -21.22 25.97 8.41
C GLY A 182 -21.90 26.09 9.77
N GLY A 183 -21.32 26.86 10.70
CA GLY A 183 -21.99 27.16 11.95
C GLY A 183 -21.11 27.69 13.06
N VAL A 184 -20.86 29.00 13.00
CA VAL A 184 -20.63 29.91 14.13
C VAL A 184 -19.22 29.92 14.75
N GLU A 185 -18.43 30.89 14.29
CA GLU A 185 -17.53 31.66 15.14
C GLU A 185 -18.34 32.26 16.30
N GLY A 186 -18.22 31.67 17.49
CA GLY A 186 -18.71 32.27 18.73
C GLY A 186 -17.66 33.24 19.29
N GLY A 187 -17.73 34.49 18.84
CA GLY A 187 -17.14 35.64 19.55
C GLY A 187 -18.17 36.29 20.47
N GLY A 188 -17.72 36.75 21.64
CA GLY A 188 -18.49 37.47 22.67
C GLY A 188 -18.61 36.64 23.96
N ASP A 189 -18.29 37.10 25.16
CA ASP A 189 -17.95 38.43 25.67
C ASP A 189 -17.05 38.26 26.91
N ALA A 190 -16.09 39.17 27.09
CA ALA A 190 -15.30 39.25 28.31
C ALA A 190 -16.09 40.04 29.37
N GLU A 191 -16.48 39.34 30.44
CA GLU A 191 -16.96 39.95 31.69
C GLU A 191 -15.89 40.87 32.28
N ILE A 192 -16.27 42.12 32.54
CA ILE A 192 -15.56 43.07 33.41
C ILE A 192 -16.22 42.94 34.79
N PRO A 193 -15.49 42.56 35.86
CA PRO A 193 -15.99 42.73 37.22
C PRO A 193 -15.70 44.14 37.75
N ASP A 194 -16.66 44.67 38.52
CA ASP A 194 -16.65 45.95 39.23
C ASP A 194 -15.46 46.13 40.21
#